data_AF-A0A4P7U9K8-F1
#
_entry.id   AF-A0A4P7U9K8-F1
#
_cell.length_a   1.000
_cell.length_b   1.000
_cell.length_c   1.000
_cell.angle_alpha   90.00
_cell.angle_beta   90.00
_cell.angle_gamma   90.00
#
_symmetry.space_group_name_H-M   'P 1'
#
loop_
_entity.id
_entity.type
_entity.pdbx_description
1 polymer ?
#
loop_
_entity_poly.entity_id
_entity_poly.type
_entity_poly.pdbx_seq_one_letter_code
_entity_poly.pdbx_strand_id
1 'polypeptide(L)'
;MVEMNGASDLAPVVLRVMGVVVHLRATGGRAAELRADLVRAWERCLEETSEAPAATVEICLDDDPDLVVRARARGAVAGTDLFLVMDEVSSSLTQTTLEQVVGTRWLLHACALADTTTGRTVVLVAPSGTGKTTASRTLGQSLGYLTDETAVIALDGSIVPFAKPLSLLVDGKRPKRQVSPAEAGLVVAPPDCTVVAVALLQRESEPTEVRVEDVPMVEGLSILAEQTSSLHLLDRPLHTVANLLNARRAAPSRLLRGRRPGARRQLLAARARPGRRPRPRGGPPVSSSLVNVRRLPVIDEYVEDGRSAVLVEGRALTLSEIATYVLSRIDEEWTAYDALVATVEEEVGAPPEGSTGEALEQLLRDLAGHHLVELDEVGSDAPA
;
A
#
# COMPACT_ATOMS: atom_id res chain seq x y z
N MET A 1 26.18 6.52 -52.38
CA MET A 1 25.75 5.66 -51.26
C MET A 1 24.87 6.51 -50.40
N VAL A 2 23.57 6.34 -50.58
CA VAL A 2 22.53 7.04 -49.81
C VAL A 2 22.45 6.31 -48.48
N GLU A 3 22.73 7.01 -47.38
CA GLU A 3 22.40 6.54 -46.03
C GLU A 3 20.90 6.27 -45.98
N MET A 4 20.51 5.01 -45.85
CA MET A 4 19.14 4.63 -45.55
C MET A 4 18.84 4.95 -44.07
N ASN A 5 18.56 6.23 -43.83
CA ASN A 5 17.88 6.69 -42.63
C ASN A 5 16.43 6.21 -42.72
N GLY A 6 16.12 5.12 -42.03
CA GLY A 6 14.84 4.42 -42.15
C GLY A 6 14.33 3.85 -40.84
N ALA A 7 14.60 4.50 -39.71
CA ALA A 7 13.74 4.31 -38.55
C ALA A 7 12.44 5.07 -38.85
N SER A 8 11.44 4.38 -39.41
CA SER A 8 10.09 4.93 -39.46
C SER A 8 9.66 5.21 -38.03
N ASP A 9 9.50 6.49 -37.66
CA ASP A 9 9.06 6.87 -36.32
C ASP A 9 7.63 6.35 -36.14
N LEU A 10 7.50 5.20 -35.48
CA LEU A 10 6.20 4.58 -35.25
C LEU A 10 5.40 5.48 -34.31
N ALA A 11 4.12 5.69 -34.63
CA ALA A 11 3.24 6.41 -33.74
C ALA A 11 3.24 5.74 -32.35
N PRO A 12 3.33 6.54 -31.27
CA PRO A 12 3.38 6.02 -29.91
C PRO A 12 2.14 5.19 -29.58
N VAL A 13 2.29 4.22 -28.69
CA VAL A 13 1.14 3.56 -28.07
C VAL A 13 0.67 4.48 -26.93
N VAL A 14 -0.57 4.95 -27.02
CA VAL A 14 -1.16 5.86 -26.05
C VAL A 14 -1.97 5.04 -25.05
N LEU A 15 -1.62 5.17 -23.76
CA LEU A 15 -2.26 4.45 -22.68
C LEU A 15 -2.86 5.41 -21.65
N ARG A 16 -4.00 5.05 -21.08
CA ARG A 16 -4.51 5.63 -19.83
C ARG A 16 -4.18 4.70 -18.67
N VAL A 17 -3.28 5.16 -17.81
CA VAL A 17 -2.67 4.39 -16.71
C VAL A 17 -2.90 5.18 -15.43
N MET A 18 -3.55 4.58 -14.43
CA MET A 18 -3.89 5.25 -13.15
C MET A 18 -4.61 6.61 -13.33
N GLY A 19 -5.32 6.79 -14.46
CA GLY A 19 -6.07 8.01 -14.78
C GLY A 19 -5.31 9.08 -15.57
N VAL A 20 -4.00 8.90 -15.81
CA VAL A 20 -3.20 9.83 -16.61
C VAL A 20 -2.82 9.20 -17.97
N VAL A 21 -2.58 10.06 -18.96
CA VAL A 21 -2.16 9.65 -20.30
C VAL A 21 -0.64 9.46 -20.32
N VAL A 22 -0.19 8.30 -20.82
CA VAL A 22 1.23 7.96 -20.97
C VAL A 22 1.49 7.50 -22.40
N HIS A 23 2.58 7.99 -22.99
CA HIS A 23 3.01 7.56 -24.32
C HIS A 23 4.14 6.54 -24.23
N LEU A 24 3.99 5.40 -24.88
CA LEU A 24 5.07 4.43 -25.07
C LEU A 24 5.65 4.57 -26.49
N ARG A 25 6.93 4.91 -26.58
CA ARG A 25 7.66 5.02 -27.85
C ARG A 25 8.49 3.78 -28.07
N ALA A 26 8.08 2.94 -29.02
CA ALA A 26 8.83 1.75 -29.43
C ALA A 26 9.95 2.15 -30.40
N THR A 27 11.20 1.81 -30.08
CA THR A 27 12.41 2.10 -30.86
C THR A 27 13.25 0.83 -31.09
N GLY A 28 14.29 0.94 -31.91
CA GLY A 28 15.18 -0.17 -32.28
C GLY A 28 14.76 -0.91 -33.55
N GLY A 29 15.63 -1.80 -34.04
CA GLY A 29 15.42 -2.60 -35.26
C GLY A 29 14.17 -3.49 -35.22
N ARG A 30 13.64 -3.78 -34.03
CA ARG A 30 12.43 -4.59 -33.81
C ARG A 30 11.28 -3.79 -33.21
N ALA A 31 11.24 -2.47 -33.41
CA ALA A 31 10.20 -1.58 -32.88
C ALA A 31 8.77 -1.97 -33.27
N ALA A 32 8.55 -2.49 -34.49
CA ALA A 32 7.22 -2.89 -34.95
C ALA A 32 6.67 -4.11 -34.20
N GLU A 33 7.54 -5.10 -33.93
CA GLU A 33 7.22 -6.29 -33.11
C GLU A 33 6.90 -5.86 -31.68
N LEU A 34 7.77 -5.05 -31.08
CA LEU A 34 7.59 -4.51 -29.74
C LEU A 34 6.25 -3.74 -29.62
N ARG A 35 5.94 -2.86 -30.59
CA ARG A 35 4.68 -2.11 -30.60
C ARG A 35 3.46 -3.01 -30.66
N ALA A 36 3.49 -4.06 -31.50
CA ALA A 36 2.39 -5.00 -31.61
C ALA A 36 2.14 -5.73 -30.27
N ASP A 37 3.21 -6.13 -29.58
CA ASP A 37 3.13 -6.77 -28.27
C ASP A 37 2.63 -5.83 -27.16
N LEU A 38 3.05 -4.56 -27.17
CA LEU A 38 2.54 -3.54 -26.26
C LEU A 38 1.03 -3.34 -26.45
N VAL A 39 0.57 -3.15 -27.69
CA VAL A 39 -0.86 -2.97 -28.01
C VAL A 39 -1.68 -4.18 -27.56
N ARG A 40 -1.19 -5.39 -27.84
CA ARG A 40 -1.89 -6.63 -27.46
C ARG A 40 -1.97 -6.80 -25.94
N ALA A 41 -0.85 -6.64 -25.24
CA ALA A 41 -0.78 -6.87 -23.80
C ALA A 41 -1.60 -5.82 -23.01
N TRP A 42 -1.57 -4.56 -23.44
CA TRP A 42 -2.18 -3.42 -22.75
C TRP A 42 -3.56 -3.02 -23.31
N GLU A 43 -4.27 -3.95 -23.96
CA GLU A 43 -5.52 -3.67 -24.69
C GLU A 43 -6.57 -2.88 -23.90
N ARG A 44 -6.68 -3.10 -22.57
CA ARG A 44 -7.64 -2.39 -21.70
C ARG A 44 -7.19 -1.02 -21.20
N CYS A 45 -5.95 -0.66 -21.49
CA CYS A 45 -5.40 0.64 -21.15
C CYS A 45 -5.22 1.50 -22.39
N LEU A 46 -5.48 1.00 -23.60
CA LEU A 46 -5.40 1.79 -24.83
C LEU A 46 -6.37 2.96 -24.78
N GLU A 47 -5.91 4.12 -25.21
CA GLU A 47 -6.69 5.35 -25.23
C GLU A 47 -6.52 6.04 -26.58
N GLU A 48 -7.63 6.52 -27.15
CA GLU A 48 -7.62 7.42 -28.31
C GLU A 48 -7.82 8.86 -27.83
N THR A 49 -6.72 9.59 -27.64
CA THR A 49 -6.76 10.98 -27.15
C THR A 49 -5.71 11.85 -27.84
N SER A 50 -6.00 13.15 -27.90
CA SER A 50 -5.04 14.20 -28.31
C SER A 50 -4.47 14.98 -27.12
N GLU A 51 -4.80 14.57 -25.89
CA GLU A 51 -4.25 15.11 -24.66
C GLU A 51 -2.73 14.93 -24.62
N ALA A 52 -2.01 15.91 -24.07
CA ALA A 52 -0.56 15.79 -23.89
C ALA A 52 -0.26 14.71 -22.81
N PRO A 53 0.75 13.86 -23.01
CA PRO A 53 1.06 12.82 -22.04
C PRO A 53 1.66 13.41 -20.76
N ALA A 54 1.28 12.86 -19.61
CA ALA A 54 1.93 13.14 -18.34
C ALA A 54 3.37 12.58 -18.31
N ALA A 55 3.63 11.50 -19.05
CA ALA A 55 4.96 10.93 -19.22
C ALA A 55 5.13 10.25 -20.58
N THR A 56 6.37 10.20 -21.07
CA THR A 56 6.74 9.41 -22.24
C THR A 56 7.82 8.41 -21.85
N VAL A 57 7.60 7.13 -22.14
CA VAL A 57 8.55 6.05 -21.87
C VAL A 57 9.10 5.53 -23.19
N GLU A 58 10.42 5.62 -23.36
CA GLU A 58 11.12 5.00 -24.50
C GLU A 58 11.36 3.52 -24.20
N ILE A 59 11.01 2.65 -25.14
CA ILE A 59 11.22 1.21 -25.04
C ILE A 59 11.93 0.74 -26.30
N CYS A 60 13.12 0.18 -26.15
CA CYS A 60 13.97 -0.21 -27.27
C CYS A 60 14.11 -1.74 -27.34
N LEU A 61 13.79 -2.32 -28.49
CA LEU A 61 14.07 -3.72 -28.79
C LEU A 61 14.97 -3.78 -30.03
N ASP A 62 16.20 -4.23 -29.83
CA ASP A 62 17.21 -4.29 -30.88
C ASP A 62 18.10 -5.52 -30.70
N ASP A 63 18.52 -6.12 -31.81
CA ASP A 63 19.42 -7.27 -31.76
C ASP A 63 20.89 -6.84 -31.53
N ASP A 64 21.22 -5.56 -31.77
CA ASP A 64 22.55 -4.98 -31.48
C ASP A 64 22.68 -4.58 -29.99
N PRO A 65 23.55 -5.27 -29.22
CA PRO A 65 23.78 -4.95 -27.82
C PRO A 65 24.30 -3.53 -27.58
N ASP A 66 25.06 -2.94 -28.50
CA ASP A 66 25.61 -1.59 -28.35
C ASP A 66 24.51 -0.53 -28.48
N LEU A 67 23.50 -0.77 -29.32
CA LEU A 67 22.30 0.08 -29.39
C LEU A 67 21.48 -0.04 -28.09
N VAL A 68 21.32 -1.25 -27.55
CA VAL A 68 20.63 -1.49 -26.28
C VAL A 68 21.31 -0.76 -25.13
N VAL A 69 22.64 -0.86 -25.00
CA VAL A 69 23.41 -0.15 -23.95
C VAL A 69 23.23 1.36 -24.06
N ARG A 70 23.32 1.91 -25.28
CA ARG A 70 23.10 3.34 -25.52
C ARG A 70 21.68 3.79 -25.19
N ALA A 71 20.66 2.97 -25.47
CA ALA A 71 19.28 3.25 -25.11
C ALA A 71 19.08 3.24 -23.58
N ARG A 72 19.60 2.24 -22.87
CA ARG A 72 19.57 2.19 -21.40
C ARG A 72 20.26 3.41 -20.77
N ALA A 73 21.39 3.85 -21.33
CA ALA A 73 22.10 5.03 -20.84
C ALA A 73 21.29 6.33 -20.95
N ARG A 74 20.28 6.38 -21.83
CA ARG A 74 19.32 7.50 -21.94
C ARG A 74 18.07 7.32 -21.09
N GLY A 75 17.97 6.22 -20.32
CA GLY A 75 16.82 5.92 -19.47
C GLY A 75 15.72 5.08 -20.13
N ALA A 76 15.94 4.55 -21.34
CA ALA A 76 14.97 3.67 -21.99
C ALA A 76 14.95 2.27 -21.35
N VAL A 77 13.77 1.64 -21.33
CA VAL A 77 13.66 0.20 -21.09
C VAL A 77 14.14 -0.51 -22.35
N ALA A 78 15.29 -1.18 -22.32
CA ALA A 78 15.90 -1.70 -23.54
C ALA A 78 16.48 -3.11 -23.40
N GLY A 79 16.37 -3.93 -24.44
CA GLY A 79 16.91 -5.29 -24.43
C GLY A 79 16.95 -5.91 -25.83
N THR A 80 17.57 -7.09 -25.91
CA THR A 80 17.62 -7.92 -27.12
C THR A 80 16.53 -8.99 -27.15
N ASP A 81 15.88 -9.21 -26.00
CA ASP A 81 14.84 -10.22 -25.81
C ASP A 81 13.52 -9.54 -25.45
N LEU A 82 12.49 -9.77 -26.27
CA LEU A 82 11.17 -9.17 -26.12
C LEU A 82 10.53 -9.55 -24.78
N PHE A 83 10.74 -10.78 -24.31
CA PHE A 83 10.09 -11.30 -23.11
C PHE A 83 10.64 -10.63 -21.84
N LEU A 84 11.95 -10.40 -21.78
CA LEU A 84 12.62 -9.60 -20.75
C LEU A 84 12.17 -8.13 -20.80
N VAL A 85 12.16 -7.52 -21.99
CA VAL A 85 11.74 -6.11 -22.17
C VAL A 85 10.31 -5.91 -21.70
N MET A 86 9.37 -6.79 -22.06
CA MET A 86 7.96 -6.67 -21.68
C MET A 86 7.74 -6.80 -20.15
N ASP A 87 8.52 -7.61 -19.44
CA ASP A 87 8.47 -7.68 -17.96
C ASP A 87 8.95 -6.38 -17.31
N GLU A 88 10.03 -5.79 -17.84
CA GLU A 88 10.59 -4.52 -17.36
C GLU A 88 9.64 -3.34 -17.64
N VAL A 89 8.99 -3.32 -18.81
CA VAL A 89 8.01 -2.27 -19.18
C VAL A 89 6.88 -2.18 -18.15
N SER A 90 6.32 -3.31 -17.69
CA SER A 90 5.24 -3.26 -16.68
C SER A 90 5.69 -2.59 -15.39
N SER A 91 6.93 -2.84 -14.96
CA SER A 91 7.46 -2.27 -13.72
C SER A 91 7.76 -0.77 -13.90
N SER A 92 8.45 -0.42 -14.98
CA SER A 92 8.83 0.96 -15.32
C SER A 92 7.61 1.86 -15.54
N LEU A 93 6.59 1.38 -16.26
CA LEU A 93 5.37 2.13 -16.50
C LEU A 93 4.58 2.37 -15.21
N THR A 94 4.48 1.36 -14.35
CA THR A 94 3.82 1.50 -13.04
C THR A 94 4.52 2.55 -12.19
N GLN A 95 5.85 2.49 -12.07
CA GLN A 95 6.64 3.46 -11.30
C GLN A 95 6.50 4.88 -11.86
N THR A 96 6.72 5.06 -13.17
CA THR A 96 6.64 6.37 -13.84
C THR A 96 5.27 7.00 -13.65
N THR A 97 4.21 6.19 -13.67
CA THR A 97 2.84 6.67 -13.52
C THR A 97 2.48 6.97 -12.06
N LEU A 98 2.95 6.15 -11.11
CA LEU A 98 2.76 6.39 -9.68
C LEU A 98 3.24 7.79 -9.30
N GLU A 99 4.42 8.20 -9.76
CA GLU A 99 5.01 9.52 -9.53
C GLU A 99 4.12 10.68 -10.00
N GLN A 100 3.25 10.46 -10.98
CA GLN A 100 2.31 11.47 -11.49
C GLN A 100 1.04 11.63 -10.63
N VAL A 101 0.73 10.65 -9.78
CA VAL A 101 -0.55 10.60 -9.05
C VAL A 101 -0.40 10.58 -7.53
N VAL A 102 0.82 10.47 -7.00
CA VAL A 102 1.09 10.54 -5.56
C VAL A 102 0.53 11.84 -4.94
N GLY A 103 0.13 11.76 -3.66
CA GLY A 103 -0.42 12.91 -2.92
C GLY A 103 -1.84 13.33 -3.33
N THR A 104 -2.39 12.82 -4.43
CA THR A 104 -3.75 13.18 -4.89
C THR A 104 -4.76 12.04 -4.79
N ARG A 105 -4.27 10.81 -4.62
CA ARG A 105 -5.07 9.58 -4.58
C ARG A 105 -4.49 8.62 -3.55
N TRP A 106 -5.33 7.75 -3.02
CA TRP A 106 -4.89 6.64 -2.20
C TRP A 106 -4.46 5.48 -3.11
N LEU A 107 -3.14 5.23 -3.15
CA LEU A 107 -2.49 4.25 -4.02
C LEU A 107 -2.16 3.00 -3.22
N LEU A 108 -3.05 2.02 -3.25
CA LEU A 108 -2.97 0.84 -2.40
C LEU A 108 -2.46 -0.38 -3.18
N HIS A 109 -1.45 -1.05 -2.65
CA HIS A 109 -0.88 -2.28 -3.22
C HIS A 109 -1.84 -3.46 -3.01
N ALA A 110 -2.80 -3.58 -3.91
CA ALA A 110 -3.96 -4.44 -3.79
C ALA A 110 -4.50 -4.80 -5.18
N CYS A 111 -5.27 -5.88 -5.24
CA CYS A 111 -6.11 -6.13 -6.40
C CYS A 111 -7.52 -5.58 -6.17
N ALA A 112 -8.18 -5.12 -7.23
CA ALA A 112 -9.52 -4.56 -7.15
C ALA A 112 -10.45 -5.24 -8.17
N LEU A 113 -11.63 -5.62 -7.69
CA LEU A 113 -12.63 -6.37 -8.44
C LEU A 113 -14.01 -5.77 -8.19
N ALA A 114 -14.70 -5.42 -9.27
CA ALA A 114 -16.01 -4.78 -9.25
C ALA A 114 -17.14 -5.77 -9.51
N ASP A 115 -18.26 -5.57 -8.84
CA ASP A 115 -19.53 -6.13 -9.32
C ASP A 115 -19.85 -5.54 -10.71
N THR A 116 -20.13 -6.42 -11.67
CA THR A 116 -20.25 -6.03 -13.10
C THR A 116 -21.51 -5.23 -13.40
N THR A 117 -22.49 -5.22 -12.49
CA THR A 117 -23.76 -4.50 -12.68
C THR A 117 -23.76 -3.18 -11.93
N THR A 118 -23.23 -3.17 -10.71
CA THR A 118 -23.36 -2.04 -9.78
C THR A 118 -22.09 -1.21 -9.63
N GLY A 119 -20.94 -1.69 -10.10
CA GLY A 119 -19.65 -1.02 -9.91
C GLY A 119 -19.15 -1.02 -8.47
N ARG A 120 -19.83 -1.72 -7.56
CA ARG A 120 -19.37 -1.87 -6.17
C ARG A 120 -18.11 -2.71 -6.14
N THR A 121 -17.02 -2.15 -5.62
CA THR A 121 -15.69 -2.75 -5.71
C THR A 121 -15.18 -3.21 -4.35
N VAL A 122 -14.62 -4.41 -4.35
CA VAL A 122 -13.82 -4.94 -3.24
C VAL A 122 -12.35 -4.77 -3.58
N VAL A 123 -11.58 -4.21 -2.65
CA VAL A 123 -10.14 -4.08 -2.74
C VAL A 123 -9.50 -5.10 -1.81
N LEU A 124 -8.73 -6.02 -2.37
CA LEU A 124 -8.07 -7.10 -1.64
C LEU A 124 -6.59 -6.79 -1.50
N VAL A 125 -6.21 -6.43 -0.29
CA VAL A 125 -4.86 -6.03 0.11
C VAL A 125 -4.13 -7.27 0.58
N ALA A 126 -2.90 -7.46 0.15
CA ALA A 126 -2.10 -8.58 0.61
C ALA A 126 -0.62 -8.29 0.42
N PRO A 127 0.27 -8.79 1.30
CA PRO A 127 1.71 -8.73 1.07
C PRO A 127 2.09 -9.34 -0.28
N SER A 128 3.26 -8.98 -0.83
CA SER A 128 3.74 -9.61 -2.08
C SER A 128 3.85 -11.14 -1.94
N GLY A 129 3.55 -11.88 -3.02
CA GLY A 129 3.62 -13.34 -3.03
C GLY A 129 2.47 -14.10 -2.32
N THR A 130 1.49 -13.41 -1.74
CA THR A 130 0.38 -14.04 -0.99
C THR A 130 -0.85 -14.40 -1.84
N GLY A 131 -0.78 -14.23 -3.17
CA GLY A 131 -1.80 -14.71 -4.10
C GLY A 131 -2.77 -13.67 -4.67
N LYS A 132 -2.45 -12.36 -4.66
CA LYS A 132 -3.26 -11.31 -5.31
C LYS A 132 -3.53 -11.59 -6.79
N THR A 133 -2.49 -11.90 -7.56
CA THR A 133 -2.63 -12.25 -8.99
C THR A 133 -3.47 -13.52 -9.17
N THR A 134 -3.32 -14.51 -8.28
CA THR A 134 -4.18 -15.71 -8.28
C THR A 134 -5.63 -15.36 -8.00
N ALA A 135 -5.90 -14.53 -6.99
CA ALA A 135 -7.24 -14.06 -6.65
C ALA A 135 -7.87 -13.27 -7.80
N SER A 136 -7.12 -12.34 -8.40
CA SER A 136 -7.53 -11.55 -9.56
C SER A 136 -7.87 -12.44 -10.76
N ARG A 137 -7.03 -13.43 -11.05
CA ARG A 137 -7.26 -14.37 -12.15
C ARG A 137 -8.49 -15.24 -11.94
N THR A 138 -8.73 -15.72 -10.72
CA THR A 138 -9.87 -16.59 -10.43
C THR A 138 -11.18 -15.79 -10.33
N LEU A 139 -11.20 -14.70 -9.57
CA LEU A 139 -12.40 -13.93 -9.30
C LEU A 139 -12.75 -13.02 -10.49
N GLY A 140 -11.74 -12.51 -11.19
CA GLY A 140 -11.88 -11.66 -12.37
C GLY A 140 -12.51 -12.35 -13.57
N GLN A 141 -12.68 -13.67 -13.56
CA GLN A 141 -13.50 -14.39 -14.56
C GLN A 141 -15.01 -14.20 -14.38
N SER A 142 -15.43 -13.53 -13.29
CA SER A 142 -16.85 -13.28 -13.00
C SER A 142 -17.14 -11.92 -12.39
N LEU A 143 -16.13 -11.26 -11.84
CA LEU A 143 -16.18 -9.89 -11.39
C LEU A 143 -15.39 -9.03 -12.39
N GLY A 144 -15.79 -7.77 -12.54
CA GLY A 144 -15.08 -6.80 -13.35
C GLY A 144 -13.66 -6.59 -12.83
N TYR A 145 -12.67 -6.90 -13.65
CA TYR A 145 -11.26 -6.74 -13.32
C TYR A 145 -10.85 -5.27 -13.45
N LEU A 146 -10.36 -4.68 -12.35
CA LEU A 146 -9.84 -3.31 -12.35
C LEU A 146 -8.32 -3.25 -12.27
N THR A 147 -7.67 -4.13 -11.48
CA THR A 147 -6.21 -4.22 -11.35
C THR A 147 -5.84 -5.45 -10.51
N ASP A 148 -4.62 -5.98 -10.65
CA ASP A 148 -4.08 -7.03 -9.78
C ASP A 148 -2.99 -6.55 -8.80
N GLU A 149 -2.54 -5.29 -8.92
CA GLU A 149 -1.35 -4.80 -8.23
C GLU A 149 -1.53 -3.46 -7.51
N THR A 150 -2.16 -2.48 -8.14
CA THR A 150 -2.29 -1.11 -7.58
C THR A 150 -3.72 -0.61 -7.74
N ALA A 151 -4.47 -0.61 -6.64
CA ALA A 151 -5.77 0.03 -6.57
C ALA A 151 -5.60 1.54 -6.43
N VAL A 152 -6.11 2.29 -7.41
CA VAL A 152 -6.05 3.75 -7.45
C VAL A 152 -7.40 4.30 -7.00
N ILE A 153 -7.45 4.75 -5.75
CA ILE A 153 -8.69 5.17 -5.09
C ILE A 153 -8.66 6.69 -4.95
N ALA A 154 -9.61 7.38 -5.59
CA ALA A 154 -9.78 8.82 -5.39
C ALA A 154 -10.29 9.10 -3.96
N LEU A 155 -10.09 10.32 -3.47
CA LEU A 155 -10.44 10.67 -2.08
C LEU A 155 -11.94 10.66 -1.80
N ASP A 156 -12.76 10.74 -2.86
CA ASP A 156 -14.20 10.51 -2.72
C ASP A 156 -14.53 9.01 -2.60
N GLY A 157 -13.63 8.08 -2.89
CA GLY A 157 -13.84 6.63 -2.87
C GLY A 157 -14.17 6.01 -4.24
N SER A 158 -14.24 6.81 -5.31
CA SER A 158 -14.25 6.27 -6.67
C SER A 158 -12.92 5.58 -6.99
N ILE A 159 -12.96 4.55 -7.83
CA ILE A 159 -11.78 3.80 -8.24
C ILE A 159 -11.48 4.09 -9.69
N VAL A 160 -10.26 4.52 -9.96
CA VAL A 160 -9.75 4.71 -11.32
C VAL A 160 -9.34 3.34 -11.87
N PRO A 161 -9.97 2.85 -12.95
CA PRO A 161 -9.58 1.59 -13.56
C PRO A 161 -8.11 1.60 -14.00
N PHE A 162 -7.40 0.51 -13.71
CA PHE A 162 -6.02 0.33 -14.12
C PHE A 162 -5.78 -1.14 -14.50
N ALA A 163 -6.50 -1.58 -15.54
CA ALA A 163 -6.60 -2.97 -15.97
C ALA A 163 -5.38 -3.41 -16.79
N LYS A 164 -4.20 -3.32 -16.17
CA LYS A 164 -2.92 -3.70 -16.79
C LYS A 164 -2.85 -5.21 -17.09
N PRO A 165 -1.92 -5.66 -17.96
CA PRO A 165 -1.69 -7.08 -18.17
C PRO A 165 -1.26 -7.80 -16.88
N LEU A 166 -1.68 -9.07 -16.74
CA LEU A 166 -1.24 -9.92 -15.65
C LEU A 166 0.21 -10.36 -15.89
N SER A 167 1.08 -10.09 -14.92
CA SER A 167 2.48 -10.52 -14.96
C SER A 167 2.61 -11.91 -14.29
N LEU A 168 2.63 -12.97 -15.09
CA LEU A 168 2.62 -14.37 -14.63
C LEU A 168 4.01 -15.02 -14.69
N LEU A 169 4.41 -15.72 -13.62
CA LEU A 169 5.62 -16.55 -13.66
C LEU A 169 5.42 -17.73 -14.63
N VAL A 170 6.44 -18.00 -15.45
CA VAL A 170 6.50 -19.19 -16.31
C VAL A 170 7.38 -20.21 -15.61
N ASP A 171 6.84 -21.39 -15.30
CA ASP A 171 7.53 -22.45 -14.54
C ASP A 171 8.18 -21.96 -13.22
N GLY A 172 7.56 -20.97 -12.57
CA GLY A 172 8.05 -20.36 -11.33
C GLY A 172 9.28 -19.46 -11.50
N LYS A 173 9.69 -19.17 -12.73
CA LYS A 173 10.90 -18.39 -13.04
C LYS A 173 10.56 -17.04 -13.66
N ARG A 174 11.54 -16.13 -13.54
CA ARG A 174 11.58 -14.85 -14.27
C ARG A 174 12.19 -15.05 -15.67
N PRO A 175 11.92 -14.13 -16.61
CA PRO A 175 11.00 -12.99 -16.47
C PRO A 175 9.52 -13.40 -16.51
N LYS A 176 8.64 -12.52 -16.04
CA LYS A 176 7.20 -12.80 -16.03
C LYS A 176 6.60 -12.58 -17.42
N ARG A 177 5.75 -13.52 -17.84
CA ARG A 177 4.93 -13.35 -19.04
C ARG A 177 3.83 -12.33 -18.77
N GLN A 178 3.76 -11.32 -19.63
CA GLN A 178 2.65 -10.38 -19.64
C GLN A 178 1.51 -10.98 -20.45
N VAL A 179 0.37 -11.21 -19.81
CA VAL A 179 -0.84 -11.77 -20.43
C VAL A 179 -1.92 -10.72 -20.39
N SER A 180 -2.52 -10.41 -21.54
CA SER A 180 -3.57 -9.38 -21.58
C SER A 180 -4.78 -9.84 -20.76
N PRO A 181 -5.58 -8.90 -20.21
CA PRO A 181 -6.78 -9.26 -19.49
C PRO A 181 -7.78 -10.10 -20.33
N ALA A 182 -7.92 -9.82 -21.63
CA ALA A 182 -8.72 -10.63 -22.54
C ALA A 182 -8.17 -12.06 -22.71
N GLU A 183 -6.86 -12.22 -22.93
CA GLU A 183 -6.21 -13.54 -23.02
C GLU A 183 -6.38 -14.35 -21.72
N ALA A 184 -6.41 -13.68 -20.58
CA ALA A 184 -6.64 -14.28 -19.27
C ALA A 184 -8.12 -14.62 -18.98
N GLY A 185 -9.05 -14.24 -19.86
CA GLY A 185 -10.49 -14.45 -19.70
C GLY A 185 -11.12 -13.59 -18.59
N LEU A 186 -10.52 -12.43 -18.30
CA LEU A 186 -11.03 -11.52 -17.26
C LEU A 186 -12.21 -10.73 -17.79
N VAL A 187 -13.18 -10.43 -16.93
CA VAL A 187 -14.36 -9.65 -17.25
C VAL A 187 -14.02 -8.16 -17.20
N VAL A 188 -14.60 -7.38 -18.10
CA VAL A 188 -14.45 -5.92 -18.13
C VAL A 188 -15.26 -5.32 -16.98
N ALA A 189 -14.66 -4.40 -16.23
CA ALA A 189 -15.35 -3.66 -15.18
C ALA A 189 -16.26 -2.58 -15.77
N PRO A 190 -17.37 -2.22 -15.10
CA PRO A 190 -18.15 -1.05 -15.48
C PRO A 190 -17.31 0.24 -15.33
N PRO A 191 -17.65 1.32 -16.04
CA PRO A 191 -16.86 2.55 -16.04
C PRO A 191 -16.82 3.23 -14.66
N ASP A 192 -17.95 3.19 -13.93
CA ASP A 192 -18.08 3.80 -12.62
C ASP A 192 -17.90 2.75 -11.53
N CYS A 193 -16.75 2.78 -10.85
CA CYS A 193 -16.44 1.88 -9.77
C CYS A 193 -16.22 2.63 -8.44
N THR A 194 -16.70 2.07 -7.33
CA THR A 194 -16.58 2.70 -6.01
C THR A 194 -16.21 1.65 -4.97
N VAL A 195 -15.26 1.97 -4.09
CA VAL A 195 -14.88 1.08 -2.99
C VAL A 195 -16.04 0.89 -2.01
N VAL A 196 -16.33 -0.37 -1.69
CA VAL A 196 -17.33 -0.74 -0.67
C VAL A 196 -16.77 -1.67 0.40
N ALA A 197 -15.59 -2.24 0.17
CA ALA A 197 -14.88 -3.06 1.15
C ALA A 197 -13.38 -3.07 0.86
N VAL A 198 -12.58 -3.01 1.92
CA VAL A 198 -11.13 -3.24 1.89
C VAL A 198 -10.82 -4.44 2.77
N ALA A 199 -10.29 -5.50 2.16
CA ALA A 199 -10.06 -6.78 2.81
C ALA A 199 -8.57 -7.14 2.80
N LEU A 200 -8.01 -7.37 3.99
CA LEU A 200 -6.66 -7.87 4.22
C LEU A 200 -6.66 -9.38 4.02
N LEU A 201 -6.05 -9.87 2.94
CA LEU A 201 -5.90 -11.29 2.67
C LEU A 201 -4.86 -11.90 3.60
N GLN A 202 -5.30 -12.86 4.41
CA GLN A 202 -4.40 -13.66 5.24
C GLN A 202 -4.53 -15.13 4.89
N ARG A 203 -3.36 -15.74 4.69
CA ARG A 203 -3.24 -17.17 4.47
C ARG A 203 -3.01 -17.84 5.81
N GLU A 204 -3.88 -18.79 6.14
CA GLU A 204 -3.69 -19.67 7.28
C GLU A 204 -3.41 -21.09 6.79
N SER A 205 -2.67 -21.85 7.60
CA SER A 205 -2.22 -23.21 7.28
C SER A 205 -3.37 -24.23 7.26
N GLU A 206 -4.44 -24.01 8.02
CA GLU A 206 -5.52 -24.99 8.28
C GLU A 206 -6.99 -24.52 8.22
N PRO A 207 -7.40 -23.43 7.54
CA PRO A 207 -8.83 -23.17 7.38
C PRO A 207 -9.47 -24.18 6.43
N THR A 208 -10.60 -24.73 6.85
CA THR A 208 -11.51 -25.48 5.99
C THR A 208 -12.47 -24.57 5.21
N GLU A 209 -12.63 -23.30 5.61
CA GLU A 209 -13.58 -22.33 5.03
C GLU A 209 -13.00 -20.91 4.92
N VAL A 210 -13.68 -20.04 4.16
CA VAL A 210 -13.37 -18.61 4.07
C VAL A 210 -14.09 -17.86 5.19
N ARG A 211 -13.37 -17.05 5.97
CA ARG A 211 -13.93 -16.22 7.05
C ARG A 211 -13.59 -14.76 6.87
N VAL A 212 -14.50 -13.90 7.29
CA VAL A 212 -14.31 -12.45 7.32
C VAL A 212 -14.38 -12.01 8.76
N GLU A 213 -13.34 -11.33 9.23
CA GLU A 213 -13.27 -10.79 10.59
C GLU A 213 -13.12 -9.27 10.51
N ASP A 214 -13.86 -8.54 11.34
CA ASP A 214 -13.70 -7.09 11.44
C ASP A 214 -12.32 -6.77 12.03
N VAL A 215 -11.63 -5.80 11.43
CA VAL A 215 -10.36 -5.28 11.95
C VAL A 215 -10.63 -3.89 12.52
N PRO A 216 -10.24 -3.61 13.79
CA PRO A 216 -10.36 -2.26 14.35
C PRO A 216 -9.69 -1.22 13.45
N MET A 217 -10.28 -0.02 13.32
CA MET A 217 -9.79 0.98 12.36
C MET A 217 -8.31 1.31 12.57
N VAL A 218 -7.90 1.51 13.83
CA VAL A 218 -6.50 1.78 14.20
C VAL A 218 -5.54 0.69 13.71
N GLU A 219 -5.87 -0.58 13.94
CA GLU A 219 -5.05 -1.71 13.46
C GLU A 219 -5.06 -1.78 11.93
N GLY A 220 -6.23 -1.60 11.33
CA GLY A 220 -6.41 -1.61 9.88
C GLY A 220 -5.60 -0.52 9.18
N LEU A 221 -5.61 0.70 9.71
CA LEU A 221 -4.82 1.82 9.19
C LEU A 221 -3.33 1.53 9.22
N SER A 222 -2.83 0.92 10.30
CA SER A 222 -1.42 0.53 10.42
C SER A 222 -1.02 -0.45 9.31
N ILE A 223 -1.82 -1.49 9.08
CA ILE A 223 -1.56 -2.50 8.05
C ILE A 223 -1.70 -1.90 6.64
N LEU A 224 -2.73 -1.08 6.42
CA LEU A 224 -2.99 -0.45 5.12
C LEU A 224 -1.90 0.55 4.75
N ALA A 225 -1.36 1.28 5.73
CA ALA A 225 -0.29 2.24 5.51
C ALA A 225 0.97 1.58 4.96
N GLU A 226 1.36 0.40 5.46
CA GLU A 226 2.48 -0.37 4.92
C GLU A 226 2.28 -0.82 3.47
N GLN A 227 1.02 -0.96 3.05
CA GLN A 227 0.66 -1.35 1.69
C GLN A 227 0.30 -0.15 0.82
N THR A 228 0.45 1.08 1.32
CA THR A 228 0.11 2.30 0.59
C THR A 228 1.37 2.98 0.07
N SER A 229 1.43 3.20 -1.24
CA SER A 229 2.52 3.97 -1.85
C SER A 229 2.38 5.45 -1.52
N SER A 230 3.45 6.04 -0.99
CA SER A 230 3.57 7.47 -0.69
C SER A 230 2.43 8.06 0.14
N LEU A 231 1.95 7.29 1.14
CA LEU A 231 0.87 7.73 2.03
C LEU A 231 1.15 9.10 2.68
N HIS A 232 2.39 9.34 3.09
CA HIS A 232 2.84 10.56 3.75
C HIS A 232 2.68 11.85 2.91
N LEU A 233 2.41 11.73 1.61
CA LEU A 233 2.16 12.87 0.73
C LEU A 233 0.70 13.32 0.70
N LEU A 234 -0.22 12.56 1.33
CA LEU A 234 -1.60 13.00 1.53
C LEU A 234 -1.67 14.02 2.67
N ASP A 235 -2.64 14.91 2.63
CA ASP A 235 -2.99 15.73 3.79
C ASP A 235 -3.62 14.84 4.86
N ARG A 236 -3.17 14.98 6.11
CA ARG A 236 -3.52 14.12 7.27
C ARG A 236 -3.73 12.65 6.88
N PRO A 237 -2.67 11.93 6.47
CA PRO A 237 -2.80 10.68 5.74
C PRO A 237 -3.69 9.60 6.37
N LEU A 238 -3.55 9.35 7.67
CA LEU A 238 -4.33 8.33 8.38
C LEU A 238 -5.78 8.75 8.51
N HIS A 239 -6.03 10.04 8.79
CA HIS A 239 -7.39 10.59 8.84
C HIS A 239 -8.07 10.55 7.48
N THR A 240 -7.35 10.88 6.41
CA THR A 240 -7.87 10.84 5.03
C THR A 240 -8.34 9.43 4.67
N VAL A 241 -7.52 8.41 4.96
CA VAL A 241 -7.92 7.00 4.74
C VAL A 241 -9.10 6.62 5.65
N ALA A 242 -9.05 6.93 6.94
CA ALA A 242 -10.12 6.60 7.89
C ALA A 242 -11.46 7.22 7.49
N ASN A 243 -11.47 8.50 7.11
CA ASN A 243 -12.65 9.24 6.68
C ASN A 243 -13.24 8.63 5.41
N LEU A 244 -12.41 8.27 4.43
CA LEU A 244 -12.83 7.61 3.21
C LEU A 244 -13.51 6.27 3.52
N LEU A 245 -12.86 5.42 4.32
CA LEU A 245 -13.41 4.12 4.70
C LEU A 245 -14.72 4.24 5.48
N ASN A 246 -14.80 5.20 6.41
CA ASN A 246 -16.01 5.48 7.18
C ASN A 246 -17.16 5.99 6.29
N ALA A 247 -16.89 6.95 5.41
CA ALA A 247 -17.88 7.49 4.47
C ALA A 247 -18.44 6.42 3.54
N ARG A 248 -17.61 5.46 3.13
CA ARG A 248 -17.98 4.33 2.26
C ARG A 248 -18.49 3.11 3.01
N ARG A 249 -18.53 3.14 4.36
CA ARG A 249 -18.83 1.99 5.23
C ARG A 249 -17.97 0.77 4.88
N ALA A 250 -16.74 1.02 4.44
CA ALA A 250 -15.76 0.05 3.97
C ALA A 250 -14.72 -0.21 5.06
N ALA A 251 -15.18 -0.51 6.29
CA ALA A 251 -14.27 -0.77 7.41
C ALA A 251 -13.27 -1.89 7.04
N PRO A 252 -12.00 -1.78 7.47
CA PRO A 252 -11.02 -2.83 7.25
C PRO A 252 -11.53 -4.18 7.79
N SER A 253 -11.36 -5.22 6.99
CA SER A 253 -11.69 -6.59 7.38
C SER A 253 -10.56 -7.54 7.01
N ARG A 254 -10.44 -8.65 7.71
CA ARG A 254 -9.46 -9.70 7.46
C ARG A 254 -10.17 -10.86 6.79
N LEU A 255 -9.70 -11.25 5.61
CA LEU A 255 -10.21 -12.40 4.87
C LEU A 255 -9.26 -13.58 5.06
N LEU A 256 -9.69 -14.55 5.88
CA LEU A 256 -8.96 -15.78 6.14
C LEU A 256 -9.31 -16.81 5.06
N ARG A 257 -8.30 -17.39 4.39
CA ARG A 257 -8.51 -18.38 3.33
C ARG A 257 -7.72 -19.67 3.55
N GLY A 258 -8.42 -20.80 3.43
CA GLY A 258 -7.86 -22.16 3.39
C GLY A 258 -7.16 -22.54 2.09
N ARG A 259 -6.39 -23.64 2.10
CA ARG A 259 -5.56 -24.10 0.97
C ARG A 259 -6.34 -24.62 -0.25
N ARG A 260 -7.67 -24.74 -0.20
CA ARG A 260 -8.48 -25.29 -1.31
C ARG A 260 -9.25 -24.21 -2.10
N PRO A 261 -9.35 -24.32 -3.45
CA PRO A 261 -10.13 -23.40 -4.27
C PRO A 261 -11.61 -23.81 -4.24
N GLY A 262 -12.42 -23.10 -3.45
CA GLY A 262 -13.86 -23.32 -3.43
C GLY A 262 -14.57 -22.56 -2.34
N ALA A 263 -14.78 -21.25 -2.54
CA ALA A 263 -15.84 -20.51 -1.85
C ALA A 263 -16.10 -19.20 -2.61
N ARG A 264 -17.24 -19.14 -3.30
CA ARG A 264 -17.81 -17.94 -3.92
C ARG A 264 -18.84 -17.34 -2.96
N ARG A 265 -18.82 -16.00 -2.84
CA ARG A 265 -19.81 -15.10 -2.20
C ARG A 265 -20.17 -15.42 -0.75
N GLN A 266 -19.52 -14.71 0.17
CA GLN A 266 -20.10 -14.23 1.43
C GLN A 266 -19.11 -13.20 2.02
N LEU A 267 -19.43 -11.91 1.89
CA LEU A 267 -18.56 -10.81 2.33
C LEU A 267 -19.41 -9.59 2.71
N LEU A 268 -20.45 -9.79 3.52
CA LEU A 268 -21.30 -8.73 4.08
C LEU A 268 -21.99 -9.25 5.36
N ALA A 269 -21.43 -8.99 6.55
CA ALA A 269 -22.15 -8.63 7.80
C ALA A 269 -21.35 -8.82 9.13
N ALA A 270 -21.30 -7.72 9.91
CA ALA A 270 -21.57 -7.57 11.36
C ALA A 270 -20.46 -7.63 12.46
N ARG A 271 -20.62 -6.65 13.38
CA ARG A 271 -19.83 -6.16 14.53
C ARG A 271 -20.14 -6.84 15.89
N ALA A 272 -19.21 -6.76 16.89
CA ALA A 272 -19.33 -6.02 18.19
C ALA A 272 -18.44 -6.51 19.38
N ARG A 273 -17.54 -5.60 19.85
CA ARG A 273 -17.10 -5.11 21.21
C ARG A 273 -16.85 -5.98 22.49
N PRO A 274 -16.01 -5.48 23.46
CA PRO A 274 -15.15 -6.27 24.35
C PRO A 274 -15.49 -6.21 25.87
N GLY A 275 -14.79 -7.03 26.67
CA GLY A 275 -14.93 -7.11 28.14
C GLY A 275 -13.70 -6.61 28.92
N ARG A 276 -13.95 -6.01 30.10
CA ARG A 276 -12.98 -5.32 30.99
C ARG A 276 -12.72 -6.12 32.28
N ARG A 277 -11.53 -6.02 32.89
CA ARG A 277 -11.20 -6.56 34.25
C ARG A 277 -9.98 -5.82 34.89
N PRO A 278 -9.63 -6.03 36.19
CA PRO A 278 -9.58 -4.97 37.22
C PRO A 278 -8.18 -4.59 37.79
N ARG A 279 -8.19 -3.61 38.72
CA ARG A 279 -7.08 -2.87 39.36
C ARG A 279 -6.14 -3.67 40.30
N PRO A 280 -4.90 -3.18 40.48
CA PRO A 280 -4.01 -3.55 41.59
C PRO A 280 -3.35 -2.35 42.33
N ARG A 281 -2.57 -2.67 43.38
CA ARG A 281 -2.04 -1.80 44.46
C ARG A 281 -0.55 -1.49 44.25
N GLY A 282 -0.14 -0.24 44.52
CA GLY A 282 1.22 0.27 44.33
C GLY A 282 2.29 -0.27 45.30
N GLY A 283 3.48 -0.49 44.76
CA GLY A 283 4.75 -0.71 45.48
C GLY A 283 5.63 0.55 45.49
N PRO A 284 6.74 0.56 46.26
CA PRO A 284 7.59 1.74 46.45
C PRO A 284 8.38 2.11 45.18
N PRO A 285 8.85 3.37 45.05
CA PRO A 285 9.51 3.86 43.85
C PRO A 285 10.90 3.22 43.69
N VAL A 286 11.16 2.73 42.49
CA VAL A 286 12.49 2.28 42.03
C VAL A 286 13.16 3.46 41.32
N SER A 287 14.46 3.62 41.55
CA SER A 287 15.30 4.67 40.97
C SER A 287 15.40 4.53 39.46
N SER A 288 14.70 5.38 38.68
CA SER A 288 14.85 5.47 37.22
C SER A 288 16.11 6.23 36.83
N SER A 289 16.64 5.94 35.64
CA SER A 289 17.73 6.71 35.04
C SER A 289 17.24 7.91 34.22
N LEU A 290 15.94 7.96 33.92
CA LEU A 290 15.27 9.00 33.13
C LEU A 290 14.99 10.25 33.96
N VAL A 291 15.33 11.42 33.41
CA VAL A 291 15.08 12.74 33.98
C VAL A 291 13.93 13.43 33.27
N ASN A 292 13.99 13.49 31.94
CA ASN A 292 12.97 14.12 31.12
C ASN A 292 12.62 13.27 29.90
N VAL A 293 11.42 13.52 29.37
CA VAL A 293 10.93 12.95 28.12
C VAL A 293 10.27 14.05 27.30
N ARG A 294 10.45 14.04 25.99
CA ARG A 294 9.67 14.87 25.07
C ARG A 294 9.15 14.05 23.91
N ARG A 295 8.04 14.48 23.34
CA ARG A 295 7.45 13.90 22.14
C ARG A 295 8.21 14.38 20.90
N LEU A 296 8.42 13.47 19.96
CA LEU A 296 8.97 13.80 18.64
C LEU A 296 7.83 14.05 17.63
N PRO A 297 8.05 14.92 16.63
CA PRO A 297 7.04 15.20 15.61
C PRO A 297 6.74 13.94 14.77
N VAL A 298 5.47 13.73 14.47
CA VAL A 298 4.97 12.63 13.64
C VAL A 298 4.24 13.18 12.42
N ILE A 299 4.09 12.36 11.37
CA ILE A 299 3.40 12.78 10.14
C ILE A 299 1.90 12.88 10.38
N ASP A 300 1.33 11.89 11.09
CA ASP A 300 -0.08 11.88 11.48
C ASP A 300 -0.29 10.93 12.68
N GLU A 301 -1.30 11.22 13.49
CA GLU A 301 -1.76 10.34 14.57
C GLU A 301 -3.30 10.27 14.56
N TYR A 302 -3.84 9.09 14.24
CA TYR A 302 -5.28 8.83 14.31
C TYR A 302 -5.62 8.10 15.61
N VAL A 303 -6.52 8.66 16.41
CA VAL A 303 -6.96 8.07 17.70
C VAL A 303 -8.41 7.62 17.64
N GLU A 304 -8.69 6.37 18.02
CA GLU A 304 -10.05 5.83 18.14
C GLU A 304 -10.12 4.78 19.25
N ASP A 305 -11.18 4.83 20.06
CA ASP A 305 -11.42 3.91 21.19
C ASP A 305 -10.19 3.79 22.12
N GLY A 306 -9.49 4.91 22.38
CA GLY A 306 -8.35 5.00 23.29
C GLY A 306 -7.01 4.50 22.71
N ARG A 307 -7.01 3.91 21.51
CA ARG A 307 -5.79 3.47 20.81
C ARG A 307 -5.45 4.43 19.68
N SER A 308 -4.19 4.46 19.25
CA SER A 308 -3.79 5.27 18.11
C SER A 308 -3.02 4.52 17.03
N ALA A 309 -3.20 4.95 15.80
CA ALA A 309 -2.32 4.64 14.68
C ALA A 309 -1.42 5.87 14.45
N VAL A 310 -0.10 5.67 14.45
CA VAL A 310 0.87 6.76 14.31
C VAL A 310 1.71 6.53 13.08
N LEU A 311 1.77 7.52 12.18
CA LEU A 311 2.61 7.50 10.99
C LEU A 311 3.89 8.30 11.27
N VAL A 312 5.03 7.61 11.29
CA VAL A 312 6.35 8.18 11.57
C VAL A 312 7.37 7.60 10.58
N GLU A 313 8.19 8.45 9.96
CA GLU A 313 9.25 8.02 9.03
C GLU A 313 8.80 7.02 7.93
N GLY A 314 7.56 7.16 7.45
CA GLY A 314 7.00 6.27 6.43
C GLY A 314 6.54 4.90 6.94
N ARG A 315 6.50 4.68 8.26
CA ARG A 315 5.98 3.48 8.93
C ARG A 315 4.74 3.83 9.75
N ALA A 316 3.79 2.92 9.83
CA ALA A 316 2.63 3.07 10.70
C ALA A 316 2.70 2.09 11.86
N LEU A 317 2.46 2.60 13.07
CA LEU A 317 2.49 1.86 14.32
C LEU A 317 1.12 1.88 14.98
N THR A 318 0.74 0.77 15.59
CA THR A 318 -0.45 0.71 16.45
C THR A 318 -0.04 0.81 17.91
N LEU A 319 -0.52 1.84 18.60
CA LEU A 319 -0.33 2.03 20.03
C LEU A 319 -1.46 1.39 20.84
N SER A 320 -1.10 0.87 22.01
CA SER A 320 -2.07 0.42 23.03
C SER A 320 -2.75 1.63 23.68
N GLU A 321 -3.80 1.39 24.48
CA GLU A 321 -4.48 2.48 25.21
C GLU A 321 -3.52 3.24 26.14
N ILE A 322 -2.64 2.51 26.84
CA ILE A 322 -1.66 3.12 27.74
C ILE A 322 -0.58 3.90 26.98
N ALA A 323 -0.07 3.36 25.87
CA ALA A 323 0.93 4.04 25.05
C ALA A 323 0.36 5.32 24.43
N THR A 324 -0.88 5.26 23.92
CA THR A 324 -1.61 6.41 23.39
C THR A 324 -1.83 7.46 24.47
N TYR A 325 -2.24 7.03 25.67
CA TYR A 325 -2.44 7.93 26.79
C TYR A 325 -1.13 8.62 27.19
N VAL A 326 -0.03 7.87 27.40
CA VAL A 326 1.28 8.44 27.74
C VAL A 326 1.73 9.44 26.69
N LEU A 327 1.66 9.09 25.40
CA LEU A 327 2.05 9.98 24.30
C LEU A 327 1.17 11.25 24.21
N SER A 328 -0.06 11.21 24.73
CA SER A 328 -0.95 12.40 24.84
C SER A 328 -0.64 13.32 26.02
N ARG A 329 0.23 12.88 26.96
CA ARG A 329 0.64 13.66 28.15
C ARG A 329 1.98 14.35 27.98
N ILE A 330 2.64 14.15 26.85
CA ILE A 330 3.95 14.73 26.54
C ILE A 330 3.87 15.53 25.25
N ASP A 331 4.47 16.71 25.27
CA ASP A 331 4.57 17.63 24.15
C ASP A 331 5.99 17.65 23.58
N GLU A 332 6.26 18.49 22.59
CA GLU A 332 7.61 18.71 22.04
C GLU A 332 8.56 19.36 23.08
N GLU A 333 8.00 19.93 24.15
CA GLU A 333 8.75 20.42 25.31
C GLU A 333 9.09 19.29 26.30
N TRP A 334 10.24 19.44 26.97
CA TRP A 334 10.69 18.47 27.97
C TRP A 334 9.74 18.40 29.16
N THR A 335 9.22 17.20 29.41
CA THR A 335 8.38 16.85 30.55
C THR A 335 9.20 16.06 31.57
N ALA A 336 9.17 16.48 32.84
CA ALA A 336 9.86 15.77 33.91
C ALA A 336 9.29 14.36 34.08
N TYR A 337 10.17 13.36 34.11
CA TYR A 337 9.78 11.95 34.18
C TYR A 337 8.93 11.64 35.42
N ASP A 338 9.34 12.11 36.60
CA ASP A 338 8.60 11.88 37.85
C ASP A 338 7.18 12.46 37.83
N ALA A 339 7.00 13.61 37.16
CA ALA A 339 5.68 14.22 37.00
C ALA A 339 4.79 13.39 36.07
N LEU A 340 5.36 12.80 35.02
CA LEU A 340 4.66 11.90 34.13
C LEU A 340 4.28 10.59 34.84
N VAL A 341 5.18 9.99 35.64
CA VAL A 341 4.88 8.80 36.45
C VAL A 341 3.68 9.07 37.38
N ALA A 342 3.70 10.19 38.11
CA ALA A 342 2.61 10.57 39.01
C ALA A 342 1.27 10.73 38.26
N THR A 343 1.30 11.41 37.11
CA THR A 343 0.12 11.63 36.27
C THR A 343 -0.46 10.33 35.71
N VAL A 344 0.40 9.41 35.27
CA VAL A 344 -0.01 8.11 34.74
C VAL A 344 -0.59 7.23 35.85
N GLU A 345 0.03 7.21 37.04
CA GLU A 345 -0.47 6.43 38.17
C GLU A 345 -1.83 6.93 38.68
N GLU A 346 -2.04 8.25 38.70
CA GLU A 346 -3.31 8.86 39.13
C GLU A 346 -4.47 8.45 38.21
N GLU A 347 -4.27 8.51 36.89
CA GLU A 347 -5.33 8.32 35.90
C GLU A 347 -5.54 6.84 35.51
N VAL A 348 -4.45 6.08 35.36
CA VAL A 348 -4.50 4.67 34.91
C VAL A 348 -4.51 3.70 36.09
N GLY A 349 -3.81 4.07 37.18
CA GLY A 349 -3.54 3.20 38.32
C GLY A 349 -2.23 2.43 38.19
N ALA A 350 -1.73 1.96 39.33
CA ALA A 350 -0.50 1.16 39.40
C ALA A 350 -0.63 -0.20 38.67
N PRO A 351 0.47 -0.73 38.10
CA PRO A 351 0.47 -2.03 37.43
C PRO A 351 0.28 -3.20 38.41
N PRO A 352 -0.20 -4.38 37.94
CA PRO A 352 -0.42 -5.57 38.77
C PRO A 352 0.82 -6.10 39.47
N GLU A 353 1.95 -5.96 38.80
CA GLU A 353 3.27 -6.36 39.25
C GLU A 353 4.24 -5.23 38.90
N GLY A 354 5.23 -5.00 39.77
CA GLY A 354 6.23 -3.94 39.61
C GLY A 354 5.74 -2.55 40.01
N SER A 355 6.56 -1.54 39.72
CA SER A 355 6.23 -0.13 39.94
C SER A 355 5.74 0.55 38.66
N THR A 356 4.92 1.60 38.79
CA THR A 356 4.50 2.43 37.64
C THR A 356 5.72 2.99 36.90
N GLY A 357 6.75 3.40 37.64
CA GLY A 357 8.02 3.87 37.09
C GLY A 357 8.67 2.85 36.16
N GLU A 358 8.96 1.63 36.63
CA GLU A 358 9.61 0.61 35.78
C GLU A 358 8.81 0.30 34.51
N ALA A 359 7.47 0.19 34.63
CA ALA A 359 6.60 -0.08 33.49
C ALA A 359 6.58 1.09 32.49
N LEU A 360 6.56 2.33 32.98
CA LEU A 360 6.58 3.53 32.15
C LEU A 360 7.94 3.72 31.48
N GLU A 361 9.05 3.51 32.19
CA GLU A 361 10.40 3.57 31.61
C GLU A 361 10.56 2.58 30.46
N GLN A 362 10.11 1.33 30.62
CA GLN A 362 10.16 0.34 29.53
C GLN A 362 9.31 0.79 28.33
N LEU A 363 8.08 1.27 28.58
CA LEU A 363 7.20 1.78 27.53
C LEU A 363 7.83 2.98 26.79
N LEU A 364 8.43 3.93 27.52
CA LEU A 364 9.10 5.09 26.94
C LEU A 364 10.32 4.70 26.11
N ARG A 365 11.09 3.70 26.55
CA ARG A 365 12.21 3.13 25.77
C ARG A 365 11.71 2.47 24.48
N ASP A 366 10.59 1.73 24.54
CA ASP A 366 9.98 1.14 23.34
C ASP A 366 9.51 2.25 22.36
N LEU A 367 8.85 3.30 22.87
CA LEU A 367 8.44 4.46 22.07
C LEU A 367 9.64 5.20 21.46
N ALA A 368 10.75 5.33 22.20
CA ALA A 368 11.98 5.95 21.73
C ALA A 368 12.64 5.12 20.61
N GLY A 369 12.62 3.79 20.73
CA GLY A 369 13.06 2.87 19.68
C GLY A 369 12.25 2.98 18.38
N HIS A 370 11.07 3.60 18.44
CA HIS A 370 10.20 3.92 17.32
C HIS A 370 10.22 5.40 16.90
N HIS A 371 11.14 6.21 17.44
CA HIS A 371 11.26 7.64 17.17
C HIS A 371 9.99 8.45 17.47
N LEU A 372 9.20 8.02 18.46
CA LEU A 372 8.01 8.74 18.92
C LEU A 372 8.31 9.69 20.09
N VAL A 373 9.36 9.41 20.85
CA VAL A 373 9.80 10.21 21.99
C VAL A 373 11.32 10.27 22.04
N GLU A 374 11.84 11.29 22.73
CA GLU A 374 13.24 11.44 23.09
C GLU A 374 13.38 11.42 24.61
N LEU A 375 14.45 10.78 25.09
CA LEU A 375 14.70 10.52 26.51
C LEU A 375 15.96 11.25 26.94
N ASP A 376 15.88 11.95 28.07
CA ASP A 376 17.02 12.55 28.76
C ASP A 376 17.35 11.74 30.02
N GLU A 377 18.60 11.33 30.16
CA GLU A 377 19.07 10.42 31.22
C GLU A 377 20.12 11.10 32.11
N VAL A 378 20.22 10.65 33.36
CA VAL A 378 21.24 11.15 34.30
C VAL A 378 22.64 10.84 33.76
N GLY A 379 23.34 11.86 33.26
CA GLY A 379 24.72 11.76 32.74
C GLY A 379 24.86 11.88 31.21
N SER A 380 23.81 12.30 30.49
CA SER A 380 23.80 12.50 29.02
C SER A 380 24.69 13.66 28.52
N ASP A 381 25.16 14.56 29.40
CA ASP A 381 26.16 15.60 29.09
C ASP A 381 27.58 15.17 29.53
N ALA A 382 28.27 14.44 28.66
CA ALA A 382 29.73 14.37 28.67
C ALA A 382 30.24 14.78 27.27
N PRO A 383 30.90 15.96 27.11
CA PRO A 383 31.45 16.35 25.83
C PRO A 383 32.59 15.39 25.45
N ALA A 384 32.59 14.92 24.20
CA ALA A 384 33.76 14.31 23.56
C ALA A 384 34.76 15.38 23.10
#